data_AF-A0A7G3AEQ3-F1
#
_entry.id   AF-A0A7G3AEQ3-F1
#
_cell.length_a   1.000
_cell.length_b   1.000
_cell.length_c   1.000
_cell.angle_alpha   90.00
_cell.angle_beta   90.00
_cell.angle_gamma   90.00
#
_symmetry.space_group_name_H-M   'P 1'
#
loop_
_entity.id
_entity.type
_entity.pdbx_description
1 polymer ?
#
loop_
_entity_poly.entity_id
_entity_poly.type
_entity_poly.pdbx_seq_one_letter_code
_entity_poly.pdbx_strand_id
1 'polypeptide(L)'
;MLESLKAHFFLALITNGPSAAQWEKVNRLNVAKYFDCILVSGDLPWEKPDARIFHAACNLLGVQAHQCIMVGDKLETDIQVCYSESFCTKKKEVI
;
A
#
# COMPACT_ATOMS: atom_id res chain seq x y z
N MET A 1 5.12 -10.32 12.67
CA MET A 1 5.57 -8.95 12.26
C MET A 1 4.38 -8.05 11.94
N LEU A 2 3.54 -8.36 10.93
CA LEU A 2 2.37 -7.54 10.57
C LEU A 2 1.39 -7.30 11.72
N GLU A 3 1.12 -8.30 12.56
CA GLU A 3 0.28 -8.14 13.76
C GLU A 3 0.78 -7.05 14.71
N SER A 4 2.10 -6.99 14.93
CA SER A 4 2.72 -5.97 15.79
C SER A 4 2.63 -4.57 15.16
N LEU A 5 2.75 -4.48 13.84
CA LEU A 5 2.60 -3.21 13.13
C LEU A 5 1.15 -2.71 13.14
N LYS A 6 0.17 -3.60 12.91
CA LYS A 6 -1.27 -3.25 12.94
C LYS A 6 -1.69 -2.65 14.29
N ALA A 7 -1.05 -3.05 15.39
CA ALA A 7 -1.33 -2.49 16.71
C ALA A 7 -0.93 -1.00 16.87
N HIS A 8 -0.09 -0.47 15.98
CA HIS A 8 0.50 0.86 16.11
C HIS A 8 0.34 1.75 14.87
N PHE A 9 -0.01 1.17 13.71
CA PHE A 9 -0.10 1.86 12.43
C PHE A 9 -1.28 1.34 11.62
N PHE A 10 -1.84 2.20 10.78
CA PHE A 10 -2.64 1.74 9.65
C PHE A 10 -1.75 0.97 8.68
N LEU A 11 -2.28 -0.13 8.17
CA LEU A 11 -1.62 -0.98 7.17
C LEU A 11 -2.42 -0.99 5.87
N ALA A 12 -1.80 -0.55 4.78
CA ALA A 12 -2.34 -0.80 3.45
C ALA A 12 -1.56 -1.91 2.73
N LEU A 13 -2.21 -2.56 1.76
CA LEU A 13 -1.56 -3.45 0.81
C LEU A 13 -1.84 -2.95 -0.60
N ILE A 14 -0.81 -2.54 -1.32
CA ILE A 14 -0.92 -2.09 -2.71
C ILE A 14 -0.16 -3.07 -3.62
N THR A 15 -0.89 -3.77 -4.50
CA THR A 15 -0.32 -4.79 -5.40
C THR A 15 -0.76 -4.60 -6.85
N ASN A 16 0.18 -4.77 -7.79
CA ASN A 16 -0.13 -4.75 -9.21
C ASN A 16 -0.52 -6.15 -9.69
N GLY A 17 -1.49 -6.22 -10.60
CA GLY A 17 -1.81 -7.42 -11.36
C GLY A 17 -3.32 -7.72 -11.42
N PRO A 18 -3.70 -8.80 -12.11
CA PRO A 18 -5.10 -9.13 -12.32
C PRO A 18 -5.85 -9.34 -11.00
N SER A 19 -7.06 -8.77 -10.90
CA SER A 19 -7.91 -8.80 -9.71
C SER A 19 -8.03 -10.20 -9.09
N ALA A 20 -8.51 -11.17 -9.87
CA ALA A 20 -8.72 -12.53 -9.42
C ALA A 20 -7.44 -13.17 -8.83
N ALA A 21 -6.30 -12.99 -9.48
CA ALA A 21 -5.04 -13.60 -9.06
C ALA A 21 -4.50 -13.00 -7.75
N GLN A 22 -4.68 -11.70 -7.52
CA GLN A 22 -4.21 -11.05 -6.30
C GLN A 22 -5.14 -11.32 -5.12
N TRP A 23 -6.46 -11.27 -5.34
CA TRP A 23 -7.44 -11.64 -4.31
C TRP A 23 -7.33 -13.11 -3.91
N GLU A 24 -7.05 -14.02 -4.85
CA GLU A 24 -6.76 -15.43 -4.52
C GLU A 24 -5.57 -15.53 -3.54
N LYS A 25 -4.47 -14.82 -3.79
CA LYS A 25 -3.31 -14.82 -2.88
C LYS A 25 -3.65 -14.24 -1.51
N VAL A 26 -4.37 -13.12 -1.47
CA VAL A 26 -4.80 -12.47 -0.22
C VAL A 26 -5.63 -13.43 0.63
N ASN A 27 -6.58 -14.13 0.00
CA ASN A 27 -7.47 -15.07 0.67
C ASN A 27 -6.74 -16.35 1.09
N ARG A 28 -5.94 -16.95 0.19
CA ARG A 28 -5.19 -18.19 0.49
C ARG A 28 -4.16 -18.00 1.60
N LEU A 29 -3.55 -16.83 1.69
CA LEU A 29 -2.59 -16.51 2.76
C LEU A 29 -3.28 -15.99 4.03
N ASN A 30 -4.60 -15.75 4.00
CA ASN A 30 -5.39 -15.18 5.09
C ASN A 30 -4.75 -13.90 5.68
N VAL A 31 -4.24 -13.04 4.80
CA VAL A 31 -3.53 -11.81 5.19
C VAL A 31 -4.45 -10.59 5.23
N ALA A 32 -5.66 -10.68 4.69
CA ALA A 32 -6.61 -9.56 4.62
C ALA A 32 -6.85 -8.93 6.00
N LYS A 33 -6.93 -9.74 7.05
CA LYS A 33 -7.12 -9.31 8.44
C LYS A 33 -6.07 -8.33 8.96
N TYR A 34 -4.87 -8.30 8.37
CA TYR A 34 -3.80 -7.41 8.82
C TYR A 34 -3.94 -6.00 8.26
N PHE A 35 -4.53 -5.85 7.08
CA PHE A 35 -4.59 -4.58 6.36
C PHE A 35 -5.94 -3.90 6.59
N ASP A 36 -5.90 -2.59 6.75
CA ASP A 36 -7.07 -1.72 6.88
C ASP A 36 -7.57 -1.27 5.51
N CYS A 37 -6.71 -1.34 4.48
CA CYS A 37 -7.07 -1.15 3.08
C CYS A 37 -6.25 -2.07 2.17
N ILE A 38 -6.88 -2.64 1.13
CA ILE A 38 -6.21 -3.44 0.11
C ILE A 38 -6.57 -2.86 -1.25
N LEU A 39 -5.56 -2.48 -2.03
CA LEU A 39 -5.70 -1.99 -3.39
C LEU A 39 -5.01 -2.95 -4.35
N VAL A 40 -5.80 -3.50 -5.27
CA VAL A 40 -5.33 -4.34 -6.35
C VAL A 40 -5.45 -3.55 -7.65
N SER A 41 -4.37 -3.39 -8.39
CA SER A 41 -4.41 -2.57 -9.61
C SER A 41 -5.37 -3.10 -10.67
N GLY A 42 -5.62 -4.41 -10.72
CA GLY A 42 -6.62 -5.00 -11.62
C GLY A 42 -8.07 -4.59 -11.33
N ASP A 43 -8.35 -3.99 -10.16
CA ASP A 43 -9.66 -3.40 -9.82
C ASP A 43 -9.73 -1.89 -10.10
N LEU A 44 -8.60 -1.30 -10.51
CA LEU A 44 -8.42 0.14 -10.61
C LEU A 44 -7.94 0.53 -12.03
N PRO A 45 -8.19 1.77 -12.46
CA PRO A 45 -7.66 2.28 -13.74
C PRO A 45 -6.18 2.69 -13.68
N TRP A 46 -5.51 2.49 -12.54
CA TRP A 46 -4.13 2.87 -12.29
C TRP A 46 -3.40 1.81 -11.48
N GLU A 47 -2.10 1.72 -11.68
CA GLU A 47 -1.20 0.78 -11.03
C GLU A 47 0.11 1.45 -10.66
N LYS A 48 0.89 0.86 -9.76
CA LYS A 48 2.24 1.36 -9.46
C LYS A 48 3.09 1.35 -10.74
N PRO A 49 3.90 2.37 -11.06
CA PRO A 49 4.32 3.49 -10.21
C PRO A 49 3.38 4.72 -10.20
N ASP A 50 2.16 4.65 -10.72
CA ASP A 50 1.28 5.82 -10.74
C ASP A 50 0.93 6.29 -9.33
N ALA A 51 1.27 7.55 -8.99
CA ALA A 51 1.05 8.13 -7.67
C ALA A 51 -0.42 8.03 -7.20
N ARG A 52 -1.39 7.99 -8.12
CA ARG A 52 -2.82 7.92 -7.82
C ARG A 52 -3.19 6.70 -6.99
N ILE A 53 -2.49 5.56 -7.13
CA ILE A 53 -2.79 4.37 -6.32
C ILE A 53 -2.38 4.57 -4.86
N PHE A 54 -1.28 5.29 -4.60
CA PHE A 54 -0.82 5.60 -3.25
C PHE A 54 -1.70 6.68 -2.61
N HIS A 55 -2.07 7.71 -3.38
CA HIS A 55 -3.03 8.72 -2.92
C HIS A 55 -4.41 8.13 -2.62
N ALA A 56 -4.86 7.13 -3.39
CA ALA A 56 -6.08 6.41 -3.09
C ALA A 56 -6.00 5.69 -1.74
N ALA A 57 -4.88 5.05 -1.40
CA ALA A 57 -4.68 4.45 -0.08
C ALA A 57 -4.69 5.49 1.04
N CYS A 58 -3.97 6.60 0.86
CA CYS A 58 -3.97 7.73 1.81
C CYS A 58 -5.39 8.26 2.07
N ASN A 59 -6.17 8.45 1.01
CA ASN A 59 -7.55 8.95 1.10
C ASN A 59 -8.48 7.95 1.82
N LEU A 60 -8.35 6.65 1.54
CA LEU A 60 -9.14 5.61 2.21
C LEU A 60 -8.82 5.49 3.71
N LEU A 61 -7.57 5.74 4.09
CA LEU A 61 -7.11 5.72 5.47
C LEU A 61 -7.27 7.06 6.18
N GLY A 62 -7.56 8.15 5.45
CA GLY A 62 -7.69 9.50 6.01
C GLY A 62 -6.37 10.11 6.47
N VAL A 63 -5.26 9.73 5.83
CA VAL A 63 -3.89 10.12 6.20
C VAL A 63 -3.23 10.96 5.11
N GLN A 64 -2.23 11.78 5.47
CA GLN A 64 -1.49 12.58 4.50
C GLN A 64 -0.26 11.80 3.99
N ALA A 65 0.16 12.00 2.74
CA ALA A 65 1.28 11.26 2.15
C ALA A 65 2.59 11.42 2.94
N HIS A 66 2.90 12.62 3.46
CA HIS A 66 4.06 12.84 4.36
C HIS A 66 3.95 12.14 5.72
N GLN A 67 2.80 11.53 6.00
CA GLN A 67 2.56 10.67 7.15
C GLN A 67 2.63 9.19 6.85
N CYS A 68 3.06 8.82 5.66
CA CYS A 68 3.12 7.44 5.22
C CYS A 68 4.55 7.03 4.87
N ILE A 69 4.85 5.75 5.09
CA ILE A 69 6.03 5.02 4.67
C ILE A 69 5.57 3.94 3.71
N MET A 70 6.14 3.89 2.51
CA MET A 70 5.94 2.78 1.58
C MET A 70 6.99 1.70 1.80
N VAL A 71 6.57 0.44 1.89
CA VAL A 71 7.48 -0.71 1.95
C VAL A 71 7.33 -1.57 0.69
N GLY A 72 8.38 -1.63 -0.13
CA GLY A 72 8.41 -2.44 -1.36
C GLY A 72 9.82 -2.82 -1.77
N ASP A 73 9.93 -3.82 -2.64
CA ASP A 73 11.19 -4.39 -3.11
C ASP A 73 11.67 -3.81 -4.44
N LYS A 74 10.79 -3.16 -5.21
CA LYS A 74 11.11 -2.64 -6.55
C LYS A 74 11.37 -1.15 -6.53
N LEU A 75 12.59 -0.77 -6.92
CA LEU A 75 13.00 0.63 -7.00
C LEU A 75 12.08 1.47 -7.89
N GLU A 76 11.79 0.99 -9.10
CA GLU A 76 11.04 1.72 -10.12
C GLU A 76 9.56 1.88 -9.77
N THR A 77 8.93 0.84 -9.20
CA THR A 77 7.49 0.85 -8.94
C THR A 77 7.10 1.31 -7.55
N ASP A 78 7.92 1.02 -6.53
CA ASP A 78 7.56 1.25 -5.13
C ASP A 78 8.30 2.45 -4.53
N ILE A 79 9.58 2.61 -4.84
CA ILE A 79 10.46 3.52 -4.11
C ILE A 79 10.57 4.89 -4.80
N GLN A 80 10.80 4.91 -6.12
CA GLN A 80 11.09 6.15 -6.85
C GLN A 80 9.93 7.14 -6.82
N VAL A 81 8.69 6.67 -6.98
CA VAL A 81 7.50 7.53 -6.92
C VAL A 81 7.25 8.09 -5.51
N CYS A 82 7.61 7.35 -4.47
CA CYS A 82 7.44 7.80 -3.09
C CYS A 82 8.38 8.96 -2.75
N TYR A 83 9.59 8.97 -3.31
CA TYR A 83 10.53 10.09 -3.18
C TYR A 83 10.02 11.36 -3.85
N SER A 84 9.35 11.27 -5.01
CA SER A 84 8.79 12.45 -5.67
C SER A 84 7.54 13.00 -4.98
N GLU A 85 6.77 12.15 -4.31
CA GLU A 85 5.48 12.50 -3.69
C GLU A 85 5.57 12.84 -2.18
N SER A 86 6.79 13.04 -1.65
CA SER A 86 7.03 13.42 -0.25
C SER A 86 6.55 12.41 0.80
N PHE A 87 6.48 11.12 0.47
CA PHE A 87 6.32 10.06 1.48
C PHE A 87 7.52 10.09 2.44
N CYS A 88 7.28 10.03 3.75
CA CYS A 88 8.32 10.28 4.74
C CYS A 88 9.16 9.01 4.98
N THR A 89 10.49 9.14 5.07
CA THR A 89 11.39 8.03 5.45
C THR A 89 11.59 7.90 6.98
N LYS A 90 10.89 8.69 7.80
CA LYS A 90 11.01 8.64 9.27
C LYS A 90 9.65 8.64 9.98
N LYS A 91 9.39 7.49 10.62
CA LYS A 91 8.40 7.16 11.65
C LYS A 91 7.00 7.71 11.38
N LYS A 92 6.19 6.98 10.61
CA LYS A 92 4.83 7.33 10.20
C LYS A 92 4.20 6.14 9.42
N GLU A 93 2.88 6.09 9.30
CA GLU A 93 2.01 4.93 8.97
C GLU A 93 2.49 4.09 7.77
N VAL A 94 2.28 2.76 7.77
CA VAL A 94 2.90 1.86 6.78
C VAL A 94 1.89 1.49 5.69
N ILE A 95 2.19 1.85 4.44
CA ILE A 95 1.45 1.48 3.22
C ILE A 95 2.19 0.38 2.46
#